data_AF-A2DPV8-F1
#
_entry.id   AF-A2DPV8-F1
#
_cell.length_a   1.000
_cell.length_b   1.000
_cell.length_c   1.000
_cell.angle_alpha   90.00
_cell.angle_beta   90.00
_cell.angle_gamma   90.00
#
_symmetry.space_group_name_H-M   'P 1'
#
loop_
_entity.id
_entity.type
_entity.pdbx_description
1 polymer ?
#
loop_
_entity_poly.entity_id
_entity_poly.type
_entity_poly.pdbx_seq_one_letter_code
_entity_poly.pdbx_strand_id
1 'polypeptide(L)'
;MNQQTLREMIEITQQTMDFPGSKWFTRMPIVGVEVDADYYTIITQPMCFNAIIEKIRNGSYTSIKEWVRDVELIAKNCAKYNGDYDFLTYLIIYLVKRFKKLARKLIITTPEGFCEETARLRSKIGQLMDESPSQFKLGSPSTSKINVKQLPSEKELVSLQCAMDLLSDKVDKESVKNLIMQMQPDLFKNNSNKIELIELLPETVKELRNLLTTFLRKQGLAYPN
;
A
#
# COMPACT_ATOMS: atom_id res chain seq x y z
N MET A 1 14.30 -13.64 17.99
CA MET A 1 12.86 -13.51 17.65
C MET A 1 12.01 -14.03 18.80
N ASN A 2 10.77 -13.54 18.95
CA ASN A 2 9.87 -14.05 19.99
C ASN A 2 9.21 -15.39 19.57
N GLN A 3 8.68 -16.12 20.54
CA GLN A 3 8.08 -17.45 20.32
C GLN A 3 6.85 -17.43 19.40
N GLN A 4 6.07 -16.35 19.41
CA GLN A 4 4.90 -16.20 18.54
C GLN A 4 5.33 -16.10 17.06
N THR A 5 6.34 -15.27 16.77
CA THR A 5 6.89 -15.14 15.42
C THR A 5 7.45 -16.47 14.91
N LEU A 6 8.16 -17.23 15.75
CA LEU A 6 8.68 -18.54 15.36
C LEU A 6 7.55 -19.53 15.01
N ARG A 7 6.46 -19.55 15.78
CA ARG A 7 5.28 -20.37 15.46
C ARG A 7 4.64 -19.99 14.13
N GLU A 8 4.44 -18.69 13.91
CA GLU A 8 3.86 -18.19 12.65
C GLU A 8 4.76 -18.53 11.45
N MET A 9 6.09 -18.44 11.58
CA MET A 9 7.03 -18.84 10.53
C MET A 9 6.92 -20.33 10.19
N ILE A 10 6.80 -21.19 11.20
CA ILE A 10 6.59 -22.64 11.01
C ILE A 10 5.28 -22.89 10.29
N GLU A 11 4.19 -22.27 10.76
CA GLU A 11 2.86 -22.45 10.17
C GLU A 11 2.84 -22.03 8.70
N ILE A 12 3.39 -20.87 8.36
CA ILE A 12 3.45 -20.38 6.98
C ILE A 12 4.31 -21.29 6.10
N THR A 13 5.43 -21.78 6.63
CA THR A 13 6.29 -22.73 5.90
C THR A 13 5.56 -24.04 5.65
N GLN A 14 4.83 -24.56 6.65
CA GLN A 14 4.03 -25.77 6.51
C GLN A 14 2.88 -25.58 5.50
N GLN A 15 2.15 -24.47 5.56
CA GLN A 15 1.11 -24.14 4.56
C GLN A 15 1.66 -24.06 3.12
N THR A 16 2.92 -23.67 2.97
CA THR A 16 3.61 -23.68 1.67
C THR A 16 3.94 -25.11 1.24
N MET A 17 4.37 -25.96 2.18
CA MET A 17 4.63 -27.39 1.95
C MET A 17 3.36 -28.21 1.70
N ASP A 18 2.20 -27.79 2.18
CA ASP A 18 0.94 -28.51 1.95
C ASP A 18 0.34 -28.22 0.55
N PHE A 19 0.90 -27.27 -0.19
CA PHE A 19 0.43 -26.93 -1.53
C PHE A 19 0.83 -27.99 -2.57
N PRO A 20 -0.04 -28.33 -3.55
CA PRO A 20 0.28 -29.31 -4.59
C PRO A 20 1.57 -28.98 -5.35
N GLY A 21 2.45 -29.96 -5.52
CA GLY A 21 3.74 -29.80 -6.20
C GLY A 21 4.87 -29.27 -5.31
N SER A 22 4.63 -28.92 -4.05
CA SER A 22 5.67 -28.55 -3.08
C SER A 22 6.68 -29.68 -2.79
N LYS A 23 6.26 -30.94 -2.97
CA LYS A 23 7.00 -32.15 -2.56
C LYS A 23 8.43 -32.18 -3.11
N TRP A 24 8.63 -31.70 -4.34
CA TRP A 24 9.94 -31.59 -5.00
C TRP A 24 10.95 -30.72 -4.23
N PHE A 25 10.47 -29.81 -3.38
CA PHE A 25 11.28 -28.82 -2.67
C PHE A 25 11.32 -29.06 -1.16
N THR A 26 10.72 -30.15 -0.68
CA THR A 26 10.70 -30.50 0.75
C THR A 26 11.99 -31.13 1.24
N ARG A 27 12.73 -31.81 0.35
CA ARG A 27 14.00 -32.49 0.65
C ARG A 27 15.06 -32.08 -0.37
N MET A 28 16.31 -32.26 0.03
CA MET A 28 17.47 -32.07 -0.85
C MET A 28 17.95 -33.43 -1.37
N PRO A 29 18.60 -33.47 -2.54
CA PRO A 29 18.77 -32.36 -3.47
C PRO A 29 17.47 -32.09 -4.26
N ILE A 30 17.28 -30.87 -4.73
CA ILE A 30 16.08 -30.47 -5.49
C ILE A 30 16.36 -30.78 -6.95
N VAL A 31 16.22 -32.07 -7.29
CA VAL A 31 16.53 -32.62 -8.61
C VAL A 31 15.37 -33.52 -9.03
N GLY A 32 15.04 -33.51 -10.31
CA GLY A 32 14.04 -34.40 -10.87
C GLY A 32 14.52 -35.85 -10.83
N VAL A 33 13.97 -36.64 -9.89
CA VAL A 33 13.99 -38.13 -9.74
C VAL A 33 15.35 -38.85 -9.75
N GLU A 34 16.41 -38.32 -10.34
CA GLU A 34 17.75 -38.87 -10.34
C GLU A 34 18.71 -37.84 -9.74
N VAL A 35 19.34 -38.20 -8.62
CA VAL A 35 20.35 -37.35 -8.00
C VAL A 35 21.60 -37.44 -8.86
N ASP A 36 21.79 -36.45 -9.73
CA ASP A 36 23.03 -36.30 -10.47
C ASP A 36 24.18 -36.00 -9.49
N ALA A 37 25.32 -36.66 -9.71
CA ALA A 37 26.47 -36.65 -8.80
C ALA A 37 27.10 -35.25 -8.61
N ASP A 38 26.72 -34.28 -9.44
CA ASP A 38 27.29 -32.94 -9.49
C ASP A 38 26.45 -31.87 -8.76
N TYR A 39 25.27 -32.20 -8.20
CA TYR A 39 24.42 -31.19 -7.56
C TYR A 39 25.17 -30.39 -6.48
N TYR A 40 25.91 -31.10 -5.62
CA TYR A 40 26.69 -30.47 -4.55
C TYR A 40 28.00 -29.83 -5.02
N THR A 41 28.42 -30.06 -6.27
CA THR A 41 29.54 -29.33 -6.88
C THR A 41 29.08 -28.00 -7.49
N ILE A 42 27.86 -27.95 -8.01
CA ILE A 42 27.25 -26.75 -8.60
C ILE A 42 26.60 -25.86 -7.53
N ILE A 43 25.86 -26.46 -6.58
CA ILE A 43 25.10 -25.75 -5.55
C ILE A 43 25.87 -25.69 -4.23
N THR A 44 26.35 -24.49 -3.91
CA THR A 44 27.21 -24.23 -2.75
C THR A 44 26.44 -24.10 -1.43
N GLN A 45 25.18 -23.69 -1.47
CA GLN A 45 24.33 -23.56 -0.29
C GLN A 45 22.99 -24.26 -0.53
N PRO A 46 22.94 -25.60 -0.43
CA PRO A 46 21.71 -26.36 -0.56
C PRO A 46 20.65 -25.91 0.45
N MET A 47 19.39 -25.82 0.02
CA MET A 47 18.26 -25.46 0.88
C MET A 47 16.99 -26.17 0.45
N CYS A 48 16.09 -26.49 1.40
CA CYS A 48 14.77 -27.06 1.16
C CYS A 48 13.82 -26.71 2.32
N PHE A 49 12.51 -26.92 2.16
CA PHE A 49 11.55 -26.53 3.20
C PHE A 49 11.74 -27.26 4.53
N ASN A 50 12.11 -28.55 4.54
CA ASN A 50 12.40 -29.25 5.80
C ASN A 50 13.60 -28.64 6.54
N ALA A 51 14.67 -28.31 5.81
CA ALA A 51 15.83 -27.64 6.42
C ALA A 51 15.45 -26.27 6.98
N ILE A 52 14.56 -25.53 6.31
CA ILE A 52 14.04 -24.27 6.83
C ILE A 52 13.27 -24.48 8.13
N ILE A 53 12.37 -25.47 8.21
CA ILE A 53 11.65 -25.82 9.44
C ILE A 53 12.62 -26.12 10.59
N GLU A 54 13.66 -26.92 10.35
CA GLU A 54 14.68 -27.25 11.35
C GLU A 54 15.46 -26.00 11.79
N LYS A 55 15.84 -25.12 10.87
CA LYS A 55 16.47 -23.83 11.21
C LYS A 55 15.57 -22.93 12.06
N ILE A 56 14.25 -22.94 11.84
CA ILE A 56 13.31 -22.20 12.70
C ILE A 56 13.29 -22.82 14.11
N ARG A 57 13.16 -24.15 14.22
CA ARG A 57 13.12 -24.87 15.50
C ARG A 57 14.39 -24.67 16.33
N ASN A 58 15.54 -24.66 15.66
CA ASN A 58 16.84 -24.45 16.29
C ASN A 58 17.13 -22.97 16.61
N GLY A 59 16.19 -22.06 16.31
CA GLY A 59 16.38 -20.62 16.54
C GLY A 59 17.50 -20.01 15.70
N SER A 60 17.85 -20.62 14.56
CA SER A 60 18.98 -20.21 13.73
C SER A 60 18.74 -18.90 12.97
N TYR A 61 17.49 -18.45 12.88
CA TYR A 61 17.16 -17.17 12.27
C TYR A 61 17.17 -16.05 13.32
N THR A 62 17.91 -14.99 13.03
CA THR A 62 17.92 -13.78 13.86
C THR A 62 16.87 -12.77 13.41
N SER A 63 16.45 -12.85 12.14
CA SER A 63 15.45 -11.97 11.53
C SER A 63 14.52 -12.70 10.55
N ILE A 64 13.33 -12.14 10.34
CA ILE A 64 12.35 -12.62 9.33
C ILE A 64 12.97 -12.59 7.93
N LYS A 65 13.86 -11.64 7.67
CA LYS A 65 14.56 -11.49 6.39
C LYS A 65 15.42 -12.70 6.04
N GLU A 66 16.11 -13.29 7.01
CA GLU A 66 16.92 -14.50 6.77
C GLU A 66 16.06 -15.70 6.39
N TRP A 67 14.92 -15.87 7.03
CA TRP A 67 13.96 -16.92 6.66
C TRP A 67 13.41 -16.75 5.25
N VAL A 68 13.02 -15.52 4.88
CA VAL A 68 12.56 -15.21 3.51
C VAL A 68 13.67 -15.49 2.49
N ARG A 69 14.92 -15.11 2.79
CA ARG A 69 16.08 -15.37 1.92
C ARG A 69 16.31 -16.86 1.69
N ASP A 70 16.18 -17.70 2.72
CA ASP A 70 16.35 -19.15 2.56
C ASP A 70 15.23 -19.77 1.71
N VAL A 71 14.00 -19.28 1.81
CA VAL A 71 12.92 -19.69 0.90
C VAL A 71 13.22 -19.28 -0.54
N GLU A 72 13.73 -18.07 -0.77
CA GLU A 72 14.17 -17.62 -2.11
C GLU A 72 15.38 -18.40 -2.63
N LEU A 73 16.27 -18.84 -1.73
CA LEU A 73 17.44 -19.63 -2.08
C LEU A 73 17.06 -20.98 -2.72
N ILE A 74 15.95 -21.58 -2.29
CA ILE A 74 15.38 -22.78 -2.94
C ILE A 74 15.15 -22.52 -4.43
N ALA A 75 14.53 -21.39 -4.79
CA ALA A 75 14.30 -21.02 -6.19
C ALA A 75 15.59 -20.72 -6.95
N LYS A 76 16.52 -19.99 -6.32
CA LYS A 76 17.82 -19.66 -6.93
C LYS A 76 18.65 -20.90 -7.23
N ASN A 77 18.69 -21.85 -6.30
CA ASN A 77 19.39 -23.12 -6.50
C ASN A 77 18.74 -23.96 -7.59
N CYS A 78 17.40 -24.02 -7.60
CA CYS A 78 16.65 -24.74 -8.63
C CYS A 78 16.93 -24.16 -10.02
N ALA A 79 16.87 -22.83 -10.18
CA ALA A 79 17.20 -22.16 -11.45
C ALA A 79 18.67 -22.35 -11.86
N LYS A 80 19.60 -22.24 -10.91
CA LYS A 80 21.03 -22.43 -11.16
C LYS A 80 21.36 -23.83 -11.67
N TYR A 81 20.68 -24.84 -11.13
CA TYR A 81 20.94 -26.24 -11.46
C TYR A 81 20.15 -26.71 -12.68
N ASN A 82 18.84 -26.50 -12.68
CA ASN A 82 17.93 -27.03 -13.72
C ASN A 82 17.78 -26.06 -14.91
N GLY A 83 18.13 -24.79 -14.74
CA GLY A 83 17.93 -23.73 -15.74
C GLY A 83 16.70 -22.86 -15.48
N ASP A 84 16.73 -21.64 -16.02
CA ASP A 84 15.68 -20.62 -15.80
C ASP A 84 14.32 -20.99 -16.41
N TYR A 85 14.32 -21.82 -17.46
CA TYR A 85 13.12 -22.23 -18.21
C TYR A 85 12.62 -23.64 -17.84
N ASP A 86 13.22 -24.26 -16.82
CA ASP A 86 12.80 -25.58 -16.37
C ASP A 86 11.45 -25.55 -15.63
N PHE A 87 10.66 -26.62 -15.76
CA PHE A 87 9.35 -26.74 -15.12
C PHE A 87 9.43 -26.61 -13.59
N LEU A 88 10.45 -27.23 -12.96
CA LEU A 88 10.64 -27.13 -11.51
C LEU A 88 10.98 -25.69 -11.09
N THR A 89 11.75 -24.97 -11.90
CA THR A 89 12.08 -23.56 -11.68
C THR A 89 10.81 -22.69 -11.69
N TYR A 90 9.91 -22.88 -12.66
CA TYR A 90 8.63 -22.17 -12.66
C TYR A 90 7.75 -22.51 -11.46
N LEU A 91 7.70 -23.79 -11.09
CA LEU A 91 6.91 -24.27 -9.96
C LEU A 91 7.39 -23.67 -8.63
N ILE A 92 8.70 -23.63 -8.37
CA ILE A 92 9.22 -23.03 -7.14
C ILE A 92 9.04 -21.51 -7.12
N ILE A 93 9.18 -20.81 -8.26
CA ILE A 93 8.90 -19.37 -8.32
C ILE A 93 7.44 -19.09 -7.93
N TYR A 94 6.50 -19.91 -8.40
CA TYR A 94 5.11 -19.81 -8.01
C TYR A 94 4.92 -20.05 -6.50
N LEU A 95 5.54 -21.09 -5.94
CA LEU A 95 5.48 -21.39 -4.50
C LEU A 95 6.07 -20.26 -3.65
N VAL A 96 7.21 -19.68 -4.05
CA VAL A 96 7.82 -18.52 -3.36
C VAL A 96 6.89 -17.31 -3.40
N LYS A 97 6.22 -17.05 -4.53
CA LYS A 97 5.21 -15.98 -4.63
C LYS A 97 4.04 -16.22 -3.68
N ARG A 98 3.55 -17.46 -3.59
CA ARG A 98 2.49 -17.85 -2.65
C ARG A 98 2.95 -17.68 -1.19
N PHE A 99 4.14 -18.17 -0.86
CA PHE A 99 4.78 -18.01 0.44
C PHE A 99 4.84 -16.54 0.86
N LYS A 100 5.34 -15.65 -0.01
CA LYS A 100 5.41 -14.20 0.26
C LYS A 100 4.03 -13.60 0.55
N LYS A 101 2.98 -14.10 -0.10
CA LYS A 101 1.60 -13.66 0.17
C LYS A 101 1.14 -14.07 1.58
N LEU A 102 1.46 -15.29 2.03
CA LEU A 102 1.15 -15.77 3.38
C LEU A 102 1.99 -15.03 4.43
N ALA A 103 3.28 -14.82 4.17
CA ALA A 103 4.22 -14.16 5.06
C ALA A 103 4.09 -12.63 5.12
N ARG A 104 3.22 -12.03 4.29
CA ARG A 104 3.13 -10.58 4.12
C ARG A 104 2.98 -9.81 5.43
N LYS A 105 2.13 -10.29 6.35
CA LYS A 105 1.89 -9.64 7.65
C LYS A 105 3.19 -9.56 8.48
N LEU A 106 3.94 -10.66 8.55
CA LEU A 106 5.21 -10.72 9.27
C LEU A 106 6.26 -9.84 8.60
N ILE A 107 6.35 -9.89 7.27
CA ILE A 107 7.32 -9.09 6.50
C ILE A 107 7.11 -7.59 6.74
N ILE A 108 5.87 -7.09 6.65
CA ILE A 108 5.56 -5.65 6.82
C ILE A 108 5.78 -5.16 8.25
N THR A 109 5.79 -6.06 9.23
CA THR A 109 6.08 -5.66 10.63
C THR A 109 7.55 -5.28 10.82
N THR A 110 8.44 -5.66 9.90
CA THR A 110 9.84 -5.20 9.88
C THR A 110 9.95 -3.81 9.25
N PRO A 111 10.86 -2.92 9.73
CA PRO A 111 11.08 -1.61 9.10
C PRO A 111 11.39 -1.70 7.61
N GLU A 112 12.23 -2.66 7.20
CA GLU A 112 12.58 -2.88 5.81
C GLU A 112 11.38 -3.33 4.97
N GLY A 113 10.60 -4.30 5.48
CA GLY A 113 9.43 -4.80 4.77
C GLY A 113 8.32 -3.76 4.67
N PHE A 114 8.19 -2.87 5.66
CA PHE A 114 7.29 -1.72 5.58
C PHE A 114 7.71 -0.75 4.48
N CYS A 115 8.99 -0.38 4.42
CA CYS A 115 9.53 0.50 3.37
C CYS A 115 9.36 -0.11 1.97
N GLU A 116 9.61 -1.41 1.81
CA GLU A 116 9.44 -2.09 0.52
C GLU A 116 7.96 -2.13 0.09
N GLU A 117 7.05 -2.42 1.02
CA GLU A 117 5.62 -2.48 0.70
C GLU A 117 5.03 -1.09 0.41
N THR A 118 5.44 -0.05 1.15
CA THR A 118 5.01 1.33 0.89
C THR A 118 5.49 1.80 -0.48
N ALA A 119 6.74 1.50 -0.86
CA ALA A 119 7.26 1.77 -2.19
C ALA A 119 6.47 1.01 -3.28
N ARG A 120 6.18 -0.28 -3.06
CA ARG A 120 5.40 -1.11 -3.98
C ARG A 120 3.99 -0.54 -4.19
N LEU A 121 3.31 -0.17 -3.12
CA LEU A 121 1.96 0.40 -3.17
C LEU A 121 1.96 1.76 -3.87
N ARG A 122 2.93 2.63 -3.56
CA ARG A 122 3.10 3.92 -4.25
C ARG A 122 3.23 3.74 -5.76
N SER A 123 4.07 2.81 -6.20
CA SER A 123 4.24 2.52 -7.63
C SER A 123 2.96 1.96 -8.26
N LYS A 124 2.22 1.09 -7.56
CA LYS A 124 0.97 0.55 -8.09
C LYS A 124 -0.13 1.60 -8.21
N ILE A 125 -0.21 2.51 -7.26
CA ILE A 125 -1.12 3.68 -7.34
C ILE A 125 -0.76 4.52 -8.56
N GLY A 126 0.53 4.84 -8.77
CA GLY A 126 0.98 5.58 -9.95
C GLY A 126 0.54 4.93 -11.27
N GLN A 127 0.77 3.63 -11.42
CA GLN A 127 0.32 2.89 -12.61
C GLN A 127 -1.19 2.95 -12.82
N LEU A 128 -1.99 2.79 -11.75
CA LEU A 128 -3.44 2.85 -11.85
C LEU A 128 -3.95 4.26 -12.19
N MET A 129 -3.24 5.30 -11.76
CA MET A 129 -3.53 6.67 -12.14
C MET A 129 -3.23 6.91 -13.64
N ASP A 130 -2.15 6.32 -14.16
CA ASP A 130 -1.78 6.41 -15.58
C ASP A 130 -2.73 5.62 -16.50
N GLU A 131 -3.23 4.47 -16.03
CA GLU A 131 -4.15 3.57 -16.75
C GLU A 131 -5.64 3.96 -16.61
N SER A 132 -5.94 5.16 -16.11
CA SER A 132 -7.32 5.62 -15.91
C SER A 132 -8.15 5.48 -17.21
N PRO A 133 -9.33 4.83 -17.17
CA PRO A 133 -10.18 4.68 -18.35
C PRO A 133 -10.52 6.05 -18.92
N SER A 134 -10.01 6.33 -20.11
CA SER A 134 -10.15 7.60 -20.83
C SER A 134 -11.57 8.17 -20.78
N GLN A 135 -11.85 9.07 -19.84
CA GLN A 135 -12.98 9.99 -20.00
C GLN A 135 -12.50 11.11 -20.92
N PHE A 136 -13.00 11.08 -22.17
CA PHE A 136 -13.07 12.20 -23.13
C PHE A 136 -11.86 13.16 -23.17
N LYS A 137 -10.94 12.97 -24.13
CA LYS A 137 -9.86 13.95 -24.40
C LYS A 137 -10.38 15.11 -25.25
N LEU A 138 -10.78 16.22 -24.61
CA LEU A 138 -10.75 17.53 -25.27
C LEU A 138 -9.32 18.08 -25.12
N GLY A 139 -8.69 18.47 -26.23
CA GLY A 139 -7.27 18.84 -26.28
C GLY A 139 -6.91 19.85 -25.18
N SER A 140 -5.91 19.50 -24.37
CA SER A 140 -5.40 20.36 -23.29
C SER A 140 -4.04 20.96 -23.69
N PRO A 141 -3.77 22.24 -23.36
CA PRO A 141 -2.48 22.86 -23.61
C PRO A 141 -1.38 22.17 -22.79
N SER A 142 -0.20 22.10 -23.40
CA SER A 142 1.04 21.42 -22.99
C SER A 142 1.25 21.16 -21.50
N THR A 143 1.56 19.90 -21.21
CA THR A 143 2.00 19.35 -19.93
C THR A 143 3.25 20.06 -19.41
N SER A 144 3.08 20.98 -18.47
CA SER A 144 4.10 21.31 -17.50
C SER A 144 3.44 21.68 -16.17
N LYS A 145 3.73 20.88 -15.14
CA LYS A 145 3.36 21.03 -13.73
C LYS A 145 1.92 20.64 -13.37
N ILE A 146 1.72 19.37 -13.04
CA ILE A 146 0.71 19.02 -12.02
C ILE A 146 1.20 19.67 -10.72
N ASN A 147 0.54 20.76 -10.32
CA ASN A 147 0.87 21.48 -9.10
C ASN A 147 0.10 20.83 -7.94
N VAL A 148 0.80 20.11 -7.08
CA VAL A 148 0.27 19.49 -5.84
C VAL A 148 -0.26 20.56 -4.84
N LYS A 149 -0.18 21.85 -5.17
CA LYS A 149 -0.91 22.91 -4.47
C LYS A 149 -2.37 22.92 -4.90
N GLN A 150 -3.22 22.29 -4.10
CA GLN A 150 -4.48 22.91 -3.63
C GLN A 150 -5.19 21.88 -2.76
N LEU A 151 -4.72 21.74 -1.52
CA LEU A 151 -5.60 21.43 -0.39
C LEU A 151 -5.66 22.75 0.41
N PRO A 152 -6.80 23.15 0.97
CA PRO A 152 -6.88 24.34 1.82
C PRO A 152 -5.81 24.27 2.91
N SER A 153 -5.05 25.34 3.11
CA SER A 153 -4.07 25.36 4.20
C SER A 153 -4.79 25.29 5.54
N GLU A 154 -4.18 24.68 6.56
CA GLU A 154 -4.72 24.65 7.93
C GLU A 154 -5.09 26.05 8.42
N LYS A 155 -4.25 27.04 8.09
CA LYS A 155 -4.49 28.45 8.37
C LYS A 155 -5.79 28.97 7.71
N GLU A 156 -6.03 28.60 6.45
CA GLU A 156 -7.23 29.00 5.72
C GLU A 156 -8.51 28.34 6.28
N LEU A 157 -8.41 27.08 6.72
CA LEU A 157 -9.51 26.40 7.39
C LEU A 157 -9.85 27.03 8.75
N VAL A 158 -8.83 27.42 9.53
CA VAL A 158 -9.03 28.12 10.81
C VAL A 158 -9.67 29.50 10.58
N SER A 159 -9.18 30.29 9.62
CA SER A 159 -9.78 31.59 9.29
C SER A 159 -11.24 31.45 8.83
N LEU A 160 -11.56 30.38 8.08
CA LEU A 160 -12.91 30.10 7.60
C LEU A 160 -13.84 29.67 8.74
N GLN A 161 -13.36 28.82 9.67
CA GLN A 161 -14.10 28.45 10.87
C GLN A 161 -14.42 29.69 11.72
N CYS A 162 -13.44 30.55 12.00
CA CYS A 162 -13.68 31.78 12.75
C CYS A 162 -14.67 32.72 12.04
N ALA A 163 -14.61 32.82 10.72
CA ALA A 163 -15.57 33.62 9.95
C ALA A 163 -16.99 33.05 10.02
N MET A 164 -17.15 31.72 10.02
CA MET A 164 -18.45 31.06 10.20
C MET A 164 -19.02 31.26 11.61
N ASP A 165 -18.17 31.27 12.64
CA ASP A 165 -18.60 31.48 14.03
C ASP A 165 -19.06 32.91 14.32
N LEU A 166 -18.53 33.89 13.56
CA LEU A 166 -18.97 35.29 13.62
C LEU A 166 -20.34 35.53 12.96
N LEU A 167 -20.84 34.58 12.15
CA LEU A 167 -22.18 34.68 11.57
C LEU A 167 -23.25 34.54 12.65
N SER A 168 -23.86 35.68 12.99
CA SER A 168 -24.93 35.77 13.99
C SER A 168 -26.32 35.49 13.41
N ASP A 169 -26.50 35.64 12.08
CA ASP A 169 -27.80 35.60 11.42
C ASP A 169 -28.12 34.23 10.79
N LYS A 170 -29.39 33.79 10.88
CA LYS A 170 -29.87 32.51 10.31
C LYS A 170 -29.83 32.52 8.78
N VAL A 171 -29.96 33.70 8.16
CA VAL A 171 -29.98 33.89 6.71
C VAL A 171 -28.59 33.64 6.09
N ASP A 172 -27.52 34.06 6.77
CA ASP A 172 -26.15 33.89 6.29
C ASP A 172 -25.72 32.42 6.32
N LYS A 173 -26.17 31.67 7.34
CA LYS A 173 -25.90 30.23 7.47
C LYS A 173 -26.60 29.41 6.38
N GLU A 174 -27.82 29.78 5.99
CA GLU A 174 -28.52 29.12 4.89
C GLU A 174 -27.87 29.46 3.54
N SER A 175 -27.36 30.67 3.36
CA SER A 175 -26.62 31.08 2.16
C SER A 175 -25.32 30.28 1.98
N VAL A 176 -24.58 30.06 3.08
CA VAL A 176 -23.39 29.19 3.10
C VAL A 176 -23.77 27.76 2.73
N LYS A 177 -24.83 27.22 3.33
CA LYS A 177 -25.32 25.87 3.03
C LYS A 177 -25.72 25.72 1.56
N ASN A 178 -26.44 26.69 1.00
CA ASN A 178 -26.85 26.69 -0.40
C ASN A 178 -25.65 26.73 -1.35
N LEU A 179 -24.61 27.52 -1.03
CA LEU A 179 -23.39 27.55 -1.82
C LEU A 179 -22.67 26.20 -1.82
N ILE A 180 -22.55 25.55 -0.64
CA ILE A 180 -21.92 24.23 -0.54
C ILE A 180 -22.76 23.19 -1.29
N MET A 181 -24.09 23.25 -1.21
CA MET A 181 -25.00 22.34 -1.92
C MET A 181 -24.92 22.52 -3.45
N GLN A 182 -24.70 23.74 -3.93
CA GLN A 182 -24.51 24.03 -5.36
C GLN A 182 -23.15 23.55 -5.88
N MET A 183 -22.08 23.73 -5.09
CA MET A 183 -20.70 23.44 -5.50
C MET A 183 -20.30 21.97 -5.24
N GLN A 184 -20.80 21.38 -4.16
CA GLN A 184 -20.45 20.03 -3.69
C GLN A 184 -21.69 19.30 -3.13
N PRO A 185 -22.68 18.95 -3.98
CA PRO A 185 -23.91 18.29 -3.55
C PRO A 185 -23.68 16.91 -2.91
N ASP A 186 -22.57 16.25 -3.23
CA ASP A 186 -22.22 14.92 -2.73
C ASP A 186 -22.08 14.86 -1.21
N LEU A 187 -21.72 15.98 -0.55
CA LEU A 187 -21.53 16.06 0.90
C LEU A 187 -22.85 15.93 1.69
N PHE A 188 -24.01 16.08 1.04
CA PHE A 188 -25.33 16.05 1.70
C PHE A 188 -26.07 14.72 1.56
N LYS A 189 -25.48 13.71 0.91
CA LYS A 189 -26.16 12.43 0.58
C LYS A 189 -26.60 11.59 1.79
N ASN A 190 -26.03 11.82 2.98
CA ASN A 190 -26.26 10.99 4.16
C ASN A 190 -27.18 11.63 5.24
N ASN A 191 -27.91 12.72 4.94
CA ASN A 191 -28.73 13.45 5.91
C ASN A 191 -27.98 13.92 7.18
N SER A 192 -26.64 13.96 7.13
CA SER A 192 -25.82 14.60 8.16
C SER A 192 -25.90 16.11 7.99
N ASN A 193 -26.47 16.81 8.97
CA ASN A 193 -26.42 18.28 9.04
C ASN A 193 -25.03 18.83 9.45
N LYS A 194 -24.00 17.96 9.48
CA LYS A 194 -22.63 18.30 9.87
C LYS A 194 -21.67 17.94 8.74
N ILE A 195 -20.96 18.94 8.23
CA ILE A 195 -19.92 18.80 7.21
C ILE A 195 -18.60 19.19 7.87
N GLU A 196 -17.57 18.37 7.71
CA GLU A 196 -16.23 18.71 8.18
C GLU A 196 -15.53 19.61 7.16
N LEU A 197 -14.92 20.70 7.61
CA LEU A 197 -14.24 21.68 6.74
C LEU A 197 -13.13 21.06 5.87
N ILE A 198 -12.53 19.95 6.32
CA ILE A 198 -11.50 19.23 5.59
C ILE A 198 -12.02 18.48 4.35
N GLU A 199 -13.34 18.25 4.28
CA GLU A 199 -14.00 17.58 3.16
C GLU A 199 -14.33 18.55 2.01
N LEU A 200 -14.15 19.86 2.24
CA LEU A 200 -14.41 20.90 1.25
C LEU A 200 -13.28 20.99 0.23
N LEU A 201 -13.65 21.12 -1.05
CA LEU A 201 -12.70 21.35 -2.12
C LEU A 201 -12.14 22.79 -2.06
N PRO A 202 -10.90 23.01 -2.52
CA PRO A 202 -10.25 24.34 -2.53
C PRO A 202 -11.06 25.42 -3.22
N GLU A 203 -11.73 25.08 -4.33
CA GLU A 203 -12.59 25.98 -5.09
C GLU A 203 -13.81 26.41 -4.26
N THR A 204 -14.40 25.46 -3.52
CA THR A 204 -15.50 25.72 -2.59
C THR A 204 -15.05 26.59 -1.42
N VAL A 205 -13.88 26.30 -0.85
CA VAL A 205 -13.29 27.09 0.25
C VAL A 205 -13.02 28.53 -0.20
N LYS A 206 -12.50 28.73 -1.41
CA LYS A 206 -12.25 30.05 -1.97
C LYS A 206 -13.56 30.84 -2.13
N GLU A 207 -14.60 30.20 -2.64
CA GLU A 207 -15.88 30.88 -2.85
C GLU A 207 -16.63 31.15 -1.54
N LEU A 208 -16.53 30.23 -0.57
CA LEU A 208 -16.99 30.44 0.80
C LEU A 208 -16.29 31.63 1.44
N ARG A 209 -14.96 31.74 1.28
CA ARG A 209 -14.19 32.88 1.77
C ARG A 209 -14.67 34.19 1.17
N ASN A 210 -14.93 34.24 -0.14
CA ASN A 210 -15.44 35.44 -0.81
C ASN A 210 -16.82 35.86 -0.26
N LEU A 211 -17.71 34.88 -0.09
CA LEU A 211 -19.05 35.09 0.43
C LEU A 211 -19.02 35.56 1.89
N LEU A 212 -18.25 34.89 2.75
CA LEU A 212 -18.06 35.26 4.16
C LEU A 212 -17.40 36.63 4.31
N THR A 213 -16.41 36.96 3.47
CA THR A 213 -15.79 38.29 3.43
C THR A 213 -16.82 39.36 3.09
N THR A 214 -17.74 39.08 2.16
CA THR A 214 -18.81 40.00 1.78
C THR A 214 -19.82 40.21 2.91
N PHE A 215 -20.18 39.14 3.63
CA PHE A 215 -21.09 39.23 4.78
C PHE A 215 -20.47 40.00 5.94
N LEU A 216 -19.25 39.66 6.34
CA LEU A 216 -18.54 40.36 7.40
C LEU A 216 -18.36 41.84 7.05
N ARG A 217 -18.04 42.16 5.78
CA ARG A 217 -17.92 43.55 5.33
C ARG A 217 -19.23 44.33 5.44
N LYS A 218 -20.39 43.70 5.14
CA LYS A 218 -21.71 44.32 5.33
C LYS A 218 -22.01 44.57 6.82
N GLN A 219 -21.45 43.77 7.70
CA GLN A 219 -21.54 43.93 9.16
C GLN A 219 -20.44 44.85 9.74
N GLY A 220 -19.58 45.44 8.90
CA GLY A 220 -18.47 46.29 9.33
C GLY A 220 -17.27 45.54 9.93
N LEU A 221 -17.24 44.20 9.82
CA LEU A 221 -16.18 43.34 10.32
C LEU A 221 -15.19 42.96 9.19
N ALA A 222 -13.93 42.78 9.56
CA ALA A 222 -12.90 42.27 8.65
C ALA A 222 -12.85 40.73 8.69
N TYR A 223 -12.47 40.11 7.58
CA TYR A 223 -12.27 38.66 7.53
C TYR A 223 -11.04 38.25 8.37
N PRO A 224 -11.12 37.19 9.20
CA PRO A 224 -9.99 36.72 10.01
C PRO A 224 -8.79 36.29 9.17
N ASN A 225 -7.57 36.68 9.57
CA ASN A 225 -6.32 36.41 8.85
C ASN A 225 -5.50 35.24 9.42
#